data_AF-A0A7C1XWV4-F1
#
_entry.id   AF-A0A7C1XWV4-F1
#
_cell.length_a   1.000
_cell.length_b   1.000
_cell.length_c   1.000
_cell.angle_alpha   90.00
_cell.angle_beta   90.00
_cell.angle_gamma   90.00
#
_symmetry.space_group_name_H-M   'P 1'
#
loop_
_entity.id
_entity.type
_entity.pdbx_description
1 polymer ?
#
loop_
_entity_poly.entity_id
_entity_poly.type
_entity_poly.pdbx_seq_one_letter_code
_entity_poly.pdbx_strand_id
1 'polypeptide(L)' 'MNLSDIYREEGYSGLKRLAALTGANPQYLRQCASGWKGKRPSPELAEKLVEADPRLDFKALLLPKKNEAA' A
#
# COMPACT_ATOMS: atom_id res chain seq x y z
N MET A 1 1.59 -9.83 0.76
CA MET A 1 2.15 -8.75 -0.11
C MET A 1 1.74 -7.40 0.45
N ASN A 2 2.50 -6.32 0.26
CA ASN A 2 2.10 -4.96 0.63
C ASN A 2 2.23 -3.98 -0.57
N LEU A 3 1.86 -2.70 -0.37
CA LEU A 3 1.94 -1.67 -1.42
C LEU A 3 3.34 -1.49 -2.03
N SER A 4 4.39 -1.78 -1.27
CA SER A 4 5.77 -1.71 -1.75
C SER A 4 6.11 -2.82 -2.72
N ASP A 5 5.56 -4.02 -2.50
CA ASP A 5 5.74 -5.16 -3.39
C ASP A 5 5.02 -4.87 -4.73
N ILE A 6 3.77 -4.38 -4.67
CA ILE A 6 3.03 -3.92 -5.87
C ILE A 6 3.85 -2.84 -6.61
N TYR A 7 4.39 -1.87 -5.89
CA TYR A 7 5.19 -0.82 -6.51
C TYR A 7 6.51 -1.34 -7.10
N ARG A 8 7.08 -2.41 -6.56
CA ARG A 8 8.29 -3.03 -7.09
C ARG A 8 8.01 -3.86 -8.34
N GLU A 9 6.89 -4.55 -8.39
CA GLU A 9 6.54 -5.45 -9.51
C GLU A 9 5.85 -4.70 -10.66
N GLU A 10 4.89 -3.84 -10.35
CA GLU A 10 4.05 -3.14 -11.34
C GLU A 10 4.38 -1.64 -11.47
N GLY A 11 5.29 -1.13 -10.64
CA GLY A 11 5.63 0.28 -10.61
C GLY A 11 4.48 1.16 -10.12
N TYR A 12 4.49 2.42 -10.56
CA TYR A 12 3.44 3.38 -10.21
C TYR A 12 2.07 3.01 -10.80
N SER A 13 2.05 2.22 -11.88
CA SER A 13 0.86 1.77 -12.59
C SER A 13 -0.07 0.94 -11.70
N GLY A 14 0.49 -0.03 -10.96
CA GLY A 14 -0.27 -0.87 -10.02
C GLY A 14 -0.92 -0.05 -8.91
N LEU A 15 -0.18 0.92 -8.36
CA LEU A 15 -0.72 1.84 -7.36
C LEU A 15 -1.84 2.73 -7.92
N LYS A 16 -1.73 3.16 -9.18
CA LYS A 16 -2.75 3.97 -9.85
C LYS A 16 -4.04 3.18 -10.07
N ARG A 17 -3.93 1.89 -10.42
CA ARG A 17 -5.07 0.97 -10.53
C ARG A 17 -5.76 0.76 -9.18
N LEU A 18 -5.01 0.45 -8.12
CA LEU A 18 -5.55 0.29 -6.77
C LEU A 18 -6.24 1.56 -6.26
N ALA A 19 -5.66 2.72 -6.52
CA ALA A 19 -6.26 4.01 -6.20
C ALA A 19 -7.61 4.21 -6.90
N ALA A 20 -7.70 3.87 -8.20
CA ALA A 20 -8.95 3.97 -8.95
C ALA A 20 -10.04 3.02 -8.41
N LEU A 21 -9.67 1.80 -8.00
CA LEU A 21 -10.61 0.80 -7.47
C LEU A 21 -11.10 1.14 -6.06
N THR A 22 -10.23 1.70 -5.22
CA THR A 22 -10.54 2.00 -3.81
C THR A 22 -11.02 3.43 -3.58
N GLY A 23 -10.96 4.28 -4.61
CA GLY A 23 -11.21 5.73 -4.51
C GLY A 23 -10.10 6.50 -3.77
N ALA A 24 -8.95 5.87 -3.54
CA ALA A 24 -7.82 6.49 -2.85
C ALA A 24 -6.99 7.40 -3.77
N ASN A 25 -6.14 8.23 -3.17
CA ASN A 25 -5.18 9.02 -3.94
C ASN A 25 -3.94 8.15 -4.31
N PRO A 26 -3.57 8.03 -5.59
CA PRO A 26 -2.42 7.21 -6.01
C PRO A 26 -1.08 7.73 -5.47
N GLN A 27 -0.96 9.04 -5.27
CA GLN A 27 0.22 9.64 -4.67
C GLN A 27 0.33 9.30 -3.17
N TYR A 28 -0.81 9.19 -2.48
CA TYR A 28 -0.85 8.72 -1.10
C TYR A 28 -0.47 7.23 -0.99
N LEU A 29 -0.98 6.37 -1.88
CA LEU A 29 -0.56 4.97 -1.93
C LEU A 29 0.95 4.84 -2.20
N ARG A 30 1.52 5.68 -3.07
CA ARG A 30 2.99 5.74 -3.29
C ARG A 30 3.76 6.15 -2.04
N GLN A 31 3.26 7.13 -1.29
CA GLN A 31 3.87 7.54 -0.02
C GLN A 31 3.86 6.38 0.99
N CYS A 32 2.76 5.63 1.07
CA CYS A 32 2.67 4.44 1.91
C CYS A 32 3.63 3.33 1.45
N ALA A 33 3.68 3.05 0.14
CA ALA A 33 4.63 2.08 -0.44
C ALA A 33 6.10 2.46 -0.17
N SER A 34 6.41 3.75 -0.25
CA SER A 34 7.76 4.28 -0.03
C SER A 34 8.11 4.42 1.47
N GLY A 35 7.14 4.20 2.38
CA GLY A 35 7.31 4.43 3.81
C GLY A 35 7.56 5.89 4.19
N TRP A 36 7.15 6.83 3.34
CA TRP A 36 7.44 8.25 3.53
C TRP A 36 6.86 8.76 4.85
N LYS A 37 7.74 9.25 5.74
CA LYS A 37 7.40 9.67 7.11
C LYS A 37 6.61 8.62 7.91
N GLY A 38 6.79 7.34 7.61
CA GLY A 38 6.01 6.28 8.26
C GLY A 38 4.52 6.32 7.96
N LYS A 39 4.09 6.98 6.87
CA LYS A 39 2.69 6.98 6.43
C LYS A 39 2.22 5.57 6.10
N ARG A 40 0.98 5.29 6.49
CA ARG A 40 0.30 4.02 6.25
C ARG A 40 -1.15 4.28 5.88
N PRO A 41 -1.77 3.39 5.10
CA PRO A 41 -3.21 3.43 4.88
C PRO A 41 -3.95 3.28 6.22
N SER A 42 -5.09 3.96 6.34
CA SER A 42 -6.04 3.71 7.43
C SER A 42 -6.59 2.27 7.35
N PRO A 43 -7.07 1.67 8.46
CA PRO A 43 -7.68 0.34 8.46
C PRO A 43 -8.76 0.18 7.39
N GLU A 44 -9.68 1.14 7.30
CA GLU A 44 -10.76 1.13 6.29
C GLU A 44 -10.25 1.13 4.85
N LEU A 45 -9.13 1.81 4.60
CA LEU A 45 -8.50 1.81 3.27
C LEU A 45 -7.74 0.50 3.02
N ALA A 46 -7.11 -0.06 4.04
CA ALA A 46 -6.43 -1.34 3.93
C ALA A 46 -7.43 -2.48 3.61
N GLU A 47 -8.63 -2.47 4.18
CA GLU A 47 -9.70 -3.41 3.83
C GLU A 47 -10.06 -3.30 2.35
N LYS A 48 -10.37 -2.08 1.88
CA LYS A 48 -10.67 -1.82 0.46
C LYS A 48 -9.56 -2.24 -0.49
N LEU A 49 -8.30 -2.06 -0.08
CA LEU A 49 -7.14 -2.45 -0.88
C LEU A 49 -7.05 -3.98 -1.00
N VAL A 50 -7.30 -4.72 0.07
CA VAL A 50 -7.33 -6.19 0.07
C VAL A 50 -8.53 -6.72 -0.72
N GLU A 51 -9.67 -6.05 -0.65
CA GLU A 51 -10.84 -6.37 -1.50
C GLU A 51 -10.56 -6.11 -2.99
N ALA A 52 -9.85 -5.02 -3.31
CA ALA A 52 -9.49 -4.67 -4.68
C ALA A 52 -8.38 -5.56 -5.26
N ASP A 53 -7.45 -6.01 -4.43
CA ASP A 53 -6.40 -6.95 -4.80
C ASP A 53 -6.14 -7.97 -3.67
N PRO A 54 -6.63 -9.21 -3.82
CA PRO A 54 -6.54 -10.23 -2.78
C PRO A 54 -5.10 -10.73 -2.54
N ARG A 55 -4.11 -10.29 -3.33
CA ARG A 55 -2.69 -10.59 -3.05
C ARG A 55 -2.17 -9.73 -1.89
N LEU A 56 -2.78 -8.57 -1.65
CA LEU A 56 -2.43 -7.70 -0.53
C LEU A 56 -2.84 -8.34 0.79
N ASP A 57 -1.98 -8.20 1.79
CA ASP A 57 -2.23 -8.68 3.14
C ASP A 57 -2.59 -7.49 4.05
N PHE A 58 -3.76 -7.55 4.66
CA PHE A 58 -4.29 -6.49 5.53
C PHE A 58 -3.30 -6.12 6.65
N LYS A 59 -2.73 -7.14 7.30
CA LYS A 59 -1.80 -6.95 8.41
C LYS A 59 -0.51 -6.28 7.93
N ALA A 60 0.01 -6.70 6.78
CA ALA A 60 1.21 -6.12 6.16
C ALA A 60 1.03 -4.65 5.74
N LEU A 61 -0.20 -4.21 5.43
CA LEU A 61 -0.52 -2.81 5.11
C LEU A 61 -0.49 -1.89 6.34
N LEU A 62 -0.83 -2.41 7.52
CA LEU A 62 -0.91 -1.64 8.77
C LEU A 62 0.38 -1.64 9.59
N LEU A 63 1.20 -2.67 9.41
CA LEU A 63 2.45 -2.79 10.13
C LEU A 63 3.49 -1.77 9.63
N PRO A 64 4.36 -1.26 10.53
CA PRO A 64 5.55 -0.54 10.10
C PRO A 64 6.35 -1.45 9.18
N LYS A 65 7.01 -0.88 8.16
CA LYS A 65 8.21 -1.55 7.66
C LYS A 65 9.12 -1.70 8.87
N LYS A 66 9.45 -2.96 9.18
CA LYS A 66 10.46 -3.27 10.18
C LYS A 66 11.71 -2.60 9.65
N ASN A 67 12.05 -1.44 10.20
CA ASN A 67 13.41 -0.97 10.09
C ASN A 67 14.19 -2.04 10.84
N GLU A 68 14.91 -2.90 10.10
CA GLU A 68 16.18 -3.42 10.59
C GLU A 68 17.07 -2.20 10.83
N ALA A 69 16.81 -1.52 11.94
CA ALA A 69 17.76 -0.63 12.54
C ALA A 69 18.69 -1.53 13.34
N ALA A 70 19.90 -1.63 12.81
CA ALA A 70 21.11 -2.14 13.44
C ALA A 70 21.36 -1.55 14.84
#